data_AF-A0A0H2X1W8-F1
#
_entry.id   AF-A0A0H2X1W8-F1
#
_cell.length_a   1.000
_cell.length_b   1.000
_cell.length_c   1.000
_cell.angle_alpha   90.00
_cell.angle_beta   90.00
_cell.angle_gamma   90.00
#
_symmetry.space_group_name_H-M   'P 1'
#
loop_
_entity.id
_entity.type
_entity.pdbx_description
1 polymer ?
#
loop_
_entity_poly.entity_id
_entity_poly.type
_entity_poly.pdbx_seq_one_letter_code
_entity_poly.pdbx_strand_id
1 'polypeptide(L)'
;MISFRAIPQPLGVHFNLSNHAMQEVPLVRPNGTRIDALKILQKGFRIITGSAGGYDVLVGDRDTRFYVSPGGWKIVSGTGRNWYHIPTLQGRSDIILADNSTEHHLFMEATYYSWQSLGTNLTLIPRETQKNSSNSIGVFVSNFDNSSFFDRWIDKFTVKLSDGITLFALSKSSQEANVSEPVTNTTVTLGVSSVDQTMWLRNFPEEPTYVETIFEWLKKLRWWLAPEVTVLQPEGTVNFYRRNNTLIYHPQPGYFTRIDGSVGDTYIFSESPSANLSTVELTLAEDLNTPKTVDLSSLVPTLVRGRMTNHTVNGSSIDLEISSPRYNLPLQVNWNPHYLPRGTRFDLIPNHSPTLGELYYIECECLYMAYPFQ
;
A
#
# COMPACT_ATOMS: atom_id res chain seq x y z
N MET A 1 -30.87 -4.84 -2.23
CA MET A 1 -29.92 -4.64 -3.33
C MET A 1 -30.73 -4.50 -4.60
N ILE A 2 -30.30 -3.67 -5.54
CA ILE A 2 -30.86 -3.63 -6.90
C ILE A 2 -29.79 -4.09 -7.89
N SER A 3 -30.16 -4.94 -8.83
CA SER A 3 -29.22 -5.52 -9.80
C SER A 3 -29.78 -5.44 -11.21
N PHE A 4 -28.93 -4.97 -12.12
CA PHE A 4 -29.18 -4.81 -13.54
C PHE A 4 -28.40 -5.84 -14.37
N ARG A 5 -27.79 -6.84 -13.73
CA ARG A 5 -26.88 -7.79 -14.39
C ARG A 5 -27.51 -8.59 -15.52
N ALA A 6 -28.84 -8.77 -15.49
CA ALA A 6 -29.60 -9.43 -16.54
C ALA A 6 -29.75 -8.59 -17.82
N ILE A 7 -29.44 -7.28 -17.79
CA ILE A 7 -29.42 -6.43 -18.98
C ILE A 7 -28.18 -6.81 -19.80
N PRO A 8 -28.35 -7.36 -21.02
CA PRO A 8 -27.26 -7.91 -21.81
C PRO A 8 -26.46 -6.81 -22.50
N GLN A 9 -25.22 -7.14 -22.88
CA GLN A 9 -24.43 -6.28 -23.76
C GLN A 9 -25.16 -6.07 -25.11
N PRO A 10 -25.04 -4.87 -25.72
CA PRO A 10 -24.26 -3.72 -25.29
C PRO A 10 -25.09 -2.68 -24.50
N LEU A 11 -26.25 -3.05 -23.96
CA LEU A 11 -27.16 -2.13 -23.29
C LEU A 11 -26.63 -1.72 -21.91
N GLY A 12 -26.54 -0.41 -21.67
CA GLY A 12 -26.27 0.17 -20.35
C GLY A 12 -27.57 0.58 -19.65
N VAL A 13 -27.49 0.85 -18.35
CA VAL A 13 -28.64 1.30 -17.54
C VAL A 13 -28.42 2.69 -16.97
N HIS A 14 -29.44 3.54 -16.97
CA HIS A 14 -29.41 4.79 -16.21
C HIS A 14 -30.30 4.68 -14.97
N PHE A 15 -29.73 4.74 -13.78
CA PHE A 15 -30.46 4.49 -12.54
C PHE A 15 -30.00 5.41 -11.40
N ASN A 16 -30.96 6.02 -10.70
CA ASN A 16 -30.68 6.90 -9.57
C ASN A 16 -31.21 6.30 -8.26
N LEU A 17 -30.31 5.78 -7.42
CA LEU A 17 -30.65 5.20 -6.12
C LEU A 17 -31.15 6.23 -5.10
N SER A 18 -30.74 7.49 -5.21
CA SER A 18 -31.24 8.56 -4.33
C SER A 18 -32.69 8.97 -4.65
N ASN A 19 -33.20 8.60 -5.83
CA ASN A 19 -34.59 8.83 -6.18
C ASN A 19 -35.48 7.75 -5.55
N HIS A 20 -36.21 8.16 -4.51
CA HIS A 20 -37.18 7.32 -3.78
C HIS A 20 -38.60 7.39 -4.35
N ALA A 21 -38.82 8.15 -5.43
CA ALA A 21 -40.08 8.15 -6.18
C ALA A 21 -40.00 7.15 -7.35
N MET A 22 -41.16 6.92 -8.00
CA MET A 22 -41.21 6.14 -9.22
C MET A 22 -40.33 6.81 -10.29
N GLN A 23 -39.39 6.07 -10.86
CA GLN A 23 -38.46 6.57 -11.87
C GLN A 23 -38.46 5.66 -13.10
N GLU A 24 -38.34 6.28 -14.28
CA GLU A 24 -38.03 5.57 -15.51
C GLU A 24 -36.55 5.18 -15.50
N VAL A 25 -36.26 3.93 -15.86
CA VAL A 25 -34.91 3.36 -15.89
C VAL A 25 -34.63 2.94 -17.34
N PRO A 26 -34.15 3.86 -18.19
CA PRO A 26 -33.93 3.56 -19.60
C PRO A 26 -32.76 2.58 -19.77
N LEU A 27 -32.92 1.68 -20.73
CA LEU A 27 -31.80 0.94 -21.30
C LEU A 27 -31.22 1.76 -22.44
N VAL A 28 -29.91 1.96 -22.47
CA VAL A 28 -29.25 2.85 -23.43
C VAL A 28 -28.32 2.06 -24.32
N ARG A 29 -28.49 2.21 -25.63
CA ARG A 29 -27.60 1.63 -26.65
C ARG A 29 -26.32 2.45 -26.80
N PRO A 30 -25.22 1.89 -27.34
CA PRO A 30 -23.98 2.63 -27.59
C PRO A 30 -24.15 3.89 -28.45
N ASN A 31 -25.15 3.91 -29.34
CA ASN A 31 -25.48 5.08 -30.17
C ASN A 31 -26.32 6.15 -29.44
N GLY A 32 -26.56 6.00 -28.14
CA GLY A 32 -27.36 6.91 -27.32
C GLY A 32 -28.88 6.68 -27.38
N THR A 33 -29.37 5.74 -28.20
CA THR A 33 -30.81 5.48 -28.28
C THR A 33 -31.32 4.85 -26.99
N ARG A 34 -32.41 5.42 -26.45
CA ARG A 34 -33.04 4.97 -25.21
C ARG A 34 -34.17 3.99 -25.47
N ILE A 35 -34.32 3.01 -24.57
CA ILE A 35 -35.42 2.06 -24.50
C ILE A 35 -36.03 2.20 -23.10
N ASP A 36 -37.16 2.88 -22.99
CA ASP A 36 -37.87 3.04 -21.72
C ASP A 36 -38.72 1.79 -21.46
N ALA A 37 -38.08 0.75 -20.91
CA ALA A 37 -38.70 -0.56 -20.65
C ALA A 37 -38.96 -0.83 -19.16
N LEU A 38 -38.38 -0.04 -18.26
CA LEU A 38 -38.38 -0.30 -16.82
C LEU A 38 -38.85 0.93 -16.04
N LYS A 39 -39.76 0.70 -15.09
CA LYS A 39 -40.15 1.67 -14.07
C LYS A 39 -39.89 1.08 -12.70
N ILE A 40 -39.19 1.83 -11.85
CA ILE A 40 -38.76 1.32 -10.56
C ILE A 40 -39.14 2.33 -9.47
N LEU A 41 -39.80 1.83 -8.42
CA LEU A 41 -39.97 2.50 -7.14
C LEU A 41 -39.16 1.71 -6.11
N GLN A 42 -38.26 2.37 -5.40
CA GLN A 42 -37.38 1.69 -4.44
C GLN A 42 -37.01 2.60 -3.27
N LYS A 43 -36.71 1.98 -2.13
CA LYS A 43 -36.24 2.65 -0.91
C LYS A 43 -35.39 1.69 -0.07
N GLY A 44 -34.37 2.23 0.59
CA GLY A 44 -33.57 1.48 1.57
C GLY A 44 -32.50 0.56 1.00
N PHE A 45 -32.31 0.53 -0.33
CA PHE A 45 -31.18 -0.17 -0.93
C PHE A 45 -29.91 0.68 -0.86
N ARG A 46 -28.77 0.01 -0.70
CA ARG A 46 -27.43 0.61 -0.66
C ARG A 46 -26.44 -0.05 -1.62
N ILE A 47 -26.94 -0.97 -2.45
CA ILE A 47 -26.11 -1.76 -3.36
C ILE A 47 -26.75 -1.69 -4.73
N ILE A 48 -25.97 -1.26 -5.71
CA ILE A 48 -26.31 -1.22 -7.14
C ILE A 48 -25.35 -2.15 -7.87
N THR A 49 -25.90 -3.09 -8.64
CA THR A 49 -25.13 -3.87 -9.62
C THR A 49 -25.51 -3.41 -11.01
N GLY A 50 -24.52 -2.97 -11.79
CA GLY A 50 -24.68 -2.52 -13.18
C GLY A 50 -25.07 -3.63 -14.14
N SER A 51 -25.11 -3.27 -15.43
CA SER A 51 -25.43 -4.18 -16.53
C SER A 51 -24.36 -5.27 -16.71
N ALA A 52 -24.61 -6.21 -17.63
CA ALA A 52 -23.63 -7.24 -17.98
C ALA A 52 -22.33 -6.64 -18.57
N GLY A 53 -22.41 -5.49 -19.24
CA GLY A 53 -21.26 -4.86 -19.90
C GLY A 53 -21.58 -3.66 -20.78
N GLY A 54 -22.73 -3.00 -20.62
CA GLY A 54 -22.99 -1.72 -21.28
C GLY A 54 -22.43 -0.54 -20.49
N TYR A 55 -22.56 0.67 -21.04
CA TYR A 55 -22.17 1.91 -20.37
C TYR A 55 -23.25 2.36 -19.38
N ASP A 56 -23.01 2.18 -18.08
CA ASP A 56 -24.01 2.47 -17.05
C ASP A 56 -23.88 3.91 -16.52
N VAL A 57 -25.01 4.56 -16.23
CA VAL A 57 -25.05 5.85 -15.53
C VAL A 57 -25.76 5.67 -14.20
N LEU A 58 -25.01 5.65 -13.10
CA LEU A 58 -25.53 5.31 -11.78
C LEU A 58 -25.38 6.48 -10.81
N VAL A 59 -26.38 6.71 -9.97
CA VAL A 59 -26.31 7.70 -8.88
C VAL A 59 -26.53 6.98 -7.56
N GLY A 60 -25.62 7.16 -6.60
CA GLY A 60 -25.72 6.60 -5.25
C GLY A 60 -26.67 7.37 -4.33
N ASP A 61 -27.01 6.75 -3.20
CA ASP A 61 -27.81 7.37 -2.13
C ASP A 61 -26.94 7.64 -0.90
N ARG A 62 -27.01 6.83 0.15
CA ARG A 62 -26.12 6.89 1.32
C ARG A 62 -25.40 5.57 1.51
N ASP A 63 -24.11 5.64 1.77
CA ASP A 63 -23.26 4.48 2.03
C ASP A 63 -23.33 3.43 0.90
N THR A 64 -23.16 3.86 -0.36
CA THR A 64 -23.50 3.05 -1.55
C THR A 64 -22.36 2.17 -2.02
N ARG A 65 -22.66 0.90 -2.34
CA ARG A 65 -21.75 -0.04 -3.01
C ARG A 65 -22.16 -0.22 -4.47
N PHE A 66 -21.23 0.02 -5.37
CA PHE A 66 -21.39 -0.13 -6.81
C PHE A 66 -20.64 -1.38 -7.27
N TYR A 67 -21.33 -2.30 -7.94
CA TYR A 67 -20.72 -3.40 -8.69
C TYR A 67 -20.89 -3.09 -10.17
N VAL A 68 -19.84 -2.55 -10.79
CA VAL A 68 -19.96 -1.87 -12.08
C VAL A 68 -19.73 -2.82 -13.25
N SER A 69 -20.21 -2.43 -14.42
CA SER A 69 -20.00 -3.19 -15.65
C SER A 69 -18.56 -3.01 -16.18
N PRO A 70 -18.01 -3.99 -16.92
CA PRO A 70 -16.72 -3.83 -17.59
C PRO A 70 -16.76 -2.85 -18.76
N GLY A 71 -17.93 -2.58 -19.35
CA GLY A 71 -18.10 -1.73 -20.55
C GLY A 71 -17.91 -0.23 -20.34
N GLY A 72 -17.59 0.20 -19.12
CA GLY A 72 -17.50 1.60 -18.73
C GLY A 72 -18.76 2.11 -18.04
N TRP A 73 -18.65 3.28 -17.41
CA TRP A 73 -19.74 3.82 -16.60
C TRP A 73 -19.50 5.29 -16.22
N LYS A 74 -20.56 5.95 -15.78
CA LYS A 74 -20.52 7.24 -15.08
C LYS A 74 -21.26 7.11 -13.76
N ILE A 75 -20.57 7.36 -12.66
CA ILE A 75 -21.13 7.28 -11.32
C ILE A 75 -21.12 8.64 -10.66
N VAL A 76 -22.28 9.11 -10.21
CA VAL A 76 -22.34 10.13 -9.16
C VAL A 76 -22.43 9.41 -7.83
N SER A 77 -21.41 9.58 -7.00
CA SER A 77 -21.36 8.95 -5.69
C SER A 77 -22.52 9.41 -4.79
N GLY A 78 -22.85 8.59 -3.79
CA GLY A 78 -23.80 8.95 -2.76
C GLY A 78 -23.15 9.72 -1.60
N THR A 79 -23.95 10.15 -0.64
CA THR A 79 -23.49 10.66 0.65
C THR A 79 -22.82 9.56 1.49
N GLY A 80 -21.99 9.96 2.47
CA GLY A 80 -21.28 9.01 3.33
C GLY A 80 -20.20 8.23 2.58
N ARG A 81 -20.04 6.94 2.88
CA ARG A 81 -18.95 6.11 2.36
C ARG A 81 -19.35 5.39 1.07
N ASN A 82 -18.52 5.43 0.04
CA ASN A 82 -18.85 4.76 -1.22
C ASN A 82 -17.82 3.68 -1.56
N TRP A 83 -18.31 2.55 -2.08
CA TRP A 83 -17.46 1.43 -2.51
C TRP A 83 -17.70 1.12 -3.98
N TYR A 84 -16.63 0.86 -4.72
CA TYR A 84 -16.67 0.58 -6.15
C TYR A 84 -15.95 -0.73 -6.41
N HIS A 85 -16.67 -1.76 -6.83
CA HIS A 85 -16.11 -3.03 -7.26
C HIS A 85 -15.99 -3.00 -8.78
N ILE A 86 -14.77 -2.80 -9.25
CA ILE A 86 -14.42 -2.50 -10.64
C ILE A 86 -13.76 -3.73 -11.25
N PRO A 87 -14.44 -4.44 -12.19
CA PRO A 87 -13.83 -5.56 -12.90
C PRO A 87 -12.79 -5.04 -13.91
N THR A 88 -12.15 -5.94 -14.64
CA THR A 88 -11.29 -5.55 -15.77
C THR A 88 -12.04 -4.64 -16.75
N LEU A 89 -11.60 -3.39 -16.83
CA LEU A 89 -12.24 -2.34 -17.62
C LEU A 89 -11.98 -2.51 -19.12
N GLN A 90 -13.04 -2.38 -19.91
CA GLN A 90 -13.03 -2.37 -21.37
C GLN A 90 -13.42 -1.00 -21.93
N GLY A 91 -13.85 -0.07 -21.08
CA GLY A 91 -14.30 1.26 -21.45
C GLY A 91 -13.94 2.33 -20.43
N ARG A 92 -14.20 3.59 -20.81
CA ARG A 92 -14.02 4.77 -19.95
C ARG A 92 -14.96 4.71 -18.75
N SER A 93 -14.43 5.07 -17.59
CA SER A 93 -15.18 5.11 -16.32
C SER A 93 -15.00 6.44 -15.61
N ASP A 94 -16.09 7.08 -15.22
CA ASP A 94 -16.10 8.41 -14.60
C ASP A 94 -16.74 8.35 -13.20
N ILE A 95 -16.03 8.80 -12.16
CA ILE A 95 -16.56 9.01 -10.80
C ILE A 95 -16.72 10.52 -10.55
N ILE A 96 -17.91 10.92 -10.15
CA ILE A 96 -18.22 12.25 -9.64
C ILE A 96 -18.40 12.15 -8.12
N LEU A 97 -17.51 12.79 -7.36
CA LEU A 97 -17.47 12.79 -5.91
C LEU A 97 -18.48 13.83 -5.38
N ALA A 98 -19.54 13.37 -4.72
CA ALA A 98 -20.62 14.21 -4.20
C ALA A 98 -20.12 15.04 -3.02
N ASP A 99 -20.64 16.25 -2.86
CA ASP A 99 -20.15 17.17 -1.82
C ASP A 99 -20.29 16.61 -0.40
N ASN A 100 -21.28 15.73 -0.18
CA ASN A 100 -21.59 15.10 1.10
C ASN A 100 -21.05 13.67 1.23
N SER A 101 -20.19 13.20 0.32
CA SER A 101 -19.47 11.95 0.52
C SER A 101 -18.29 12.15 1.47
N THR A 102 -17.99 11.13 2.25
CA THR A 102 -16.97 11.16 3.30
C THR A 102 -15.73 10.37 2.92
N GLU A 103 -15.90 9.21 2.26
CA GLU A 103 -14.82 8.32 1.85
C GLU A 103 -15.19 7.55 0.57
N HIS A 104 -14.18 7.14 -0.19
CA HIS A 104 -14.31 6.37 -1.42
C HIS A 104 -13.31 5.22 -1.45
N HIS A 105 -13.82 4.02 -1.69
CA HIS A 105 -13.05 2.78 -1.66
C HIS A 105 -13.22 2.03 -2.99
N LEU A 106 -12.19 2.01 -3.81
CA LEU A 106 -12.18 1.31 -5.09
C LEU A 106 -11.48 -0.05 -4.90
N PHE A 107 -12.09 -1.10 -5.40
CA PHE A 107 -11.49 -2.43 -5.51
C PHE A 107 -11.42 -2.78 -6.98
N MET A 108 -10.22 -2.81 -7.54
CA MET A 108 -10.00 -2.97 -8.97
C MET A 108 -9.35 -4.31 -9.28
N GLU A 109 -9.91 -5.03 -10.26
CA GLU A 109 -9.24 -6.16 -10.94
C GLU A 109 -8.18 -5.60 -11.92
N ALA A 110 -7.20 -4.90 -11.35
CA ALA A 110 -6.12 -4.22 -12.04
C ALA A 110 -4.83 -4.42 -11.26
N THR A 111 -3.71 -4.37 -11.97
CA THR A 111 -2.37 -4.56 -11.40
C THR A 111 -1.53 -3.30 -11.49
N TYR A 112 -0.63 -3.09 -10.54
CA TYR A 112 0.24 -1.90 -10.46
C TYR A 112 1.16 -1.77 -11.67
N TYR A 113 1.53 -2.88 -12.32
CA TYR A 113 2.40 -2.88 -13.49
C TYR A 113 1.67 -2.48 -14.77
N SER A 114 0.37 -2.76 -14.88
CA SER A 114 -0.40 -2.46 -16.09
C SER A 114 -1.12 -1.10 -16.01
N TRP A 115 -1.25 -0.54 -14.82
CA TRP A 115 -1.90 0.75 -14.56
C TRP A 115 -0.92 1.78 -14.01
N GLN A 116 -1.25 3.06 -14.17
CA GLN A 116 -0.50 4.18 -13.60
C GLN A 116 -1.45 5.32 -13.21
N SER A 117 -1.00 6.14 -12.26
CA SER A 117 -1.63 7.44 -12.04
C SER A 117 -1.32 8.39 -13.19
N LEU A 118 -2.30 9.22 -13.57
CA LEU A 118 -2.07 10.34 -14.48
C LEU A 118 -1.35 11.51 -13.77
N GLY A 119 -1.12 11.41 -12.47
CA GLY A 119 -0.60 12.51 -11.65
C GLY A 119 -1.65 13.59 -11.38
N THR A 120 -2.92 13.41 -11.77
CA THR A 120 -3.98 14.43 -11.61
C THR A 120 -5.30 13.82 -11.22
N ASN A 121 -6.13 14.60 -10.50
CA ASN A 121 -7.54 14.30 -10.23
C ASN A 121 -7.79 12.83 -9.89
N LEU A 122 -6.96 12.24 -9.03
CA LEU A 122 -7.04 10.84 -8.59
C LEU A 122 -7.25 9.82 -9.73
N THR A 123 -6.76 10.15 -10.94
CA THR A 123 -7.08 9.43 -12.17
C THR A 123 -6.11 8.28 -12.38
N LEU A 124 -6.65 7.13 -12.78
CA LEU A 124 -5.92 5.91 -13.13
C LEU A 124 -6.16 5.54 -14.59
N ILE A 125 -5.09 5.22 -15.31
CA ILE A 125 -5.16 4.77 -16.70
C ILE A 125 -4.23 3.56 -16.91
N PRO A 126 -4.53 2.68 -17.88
CA PRO A 126 -3.57 1.66 -18.30
C PRO A 126 -2.33 2.30 -18.90
N ARG A 127 -1.15 1.73 -18.64
CA ARG A 127 0.15 2.28 -19.10
C ARG A 127 0.28 2.35 -20.61
N GLU A 128 -0.30 1.39 -21.32
CA GLU A 128 -0.28 1.31 -22.78
C GLU A 128 -1.24 2.29 -23.46
N THR A 129 -2.10 2.96 -22.69
CA THR A 129 -3.11 3.86 -23.25
C THR A 129 -2.46 5.17 -23.69
N GLN A 130 -2.61 5.52 -24.97
CA GLN A 130 -2.17 6.83 -25.48
C GLN A 130 -2.94 7.95 -24.75
N LYS A 131 -2.20 8.90 -24.17
CA LYS A 131 -2.70 10.00 -23.31
C LYS A 131 -3.74 10.95 -23.96
N ASN A 132 -4.07 10.77 -25.25
CA ASN A 132 -4.75 11.79 -26.06
C ASN A 132 -6.11 11.36 -26.67
N SER A 133 -6.70 10.23 -26.28
CA SER A 133 -8.05 9.86 -26.76
C SER A 133 -9.14 10.14 -25.72
N SER A 134 -10.23 10.80 -26.14
CA SER A 134 -11.41 11.09 -25.31
C SER A 134 -12.14 9.82 -24.83
N ASN A 135 -11.92 8.68 -25.50
CA ASN A 135 -12.45 7.35 -25.15
C ASN A 135 -11.38 6.41 -24.55
N SER A 136 -10.37 6.97 -23.89
CA SER A 136 -9.35 6.16 -23.20
C SER A 136 -9.99 5.33 -22.09
N ILE A 137 -9.63 4.04 -22.05
CA ILE A 137 -9.94 3.16 -20.92
C ILE A 137 -9.25 3.76 -19.69
N GLY A 138 -9.98 3.86 -18.58
CA GLY A 138 -9.46 4.50 -17.38
C GLY A 138 -10.54 4.80 -16.37
N VAL A 139 -10.12 5.14 -15.15
CA VAL A 139 -10.96 5.67 -14.08
C VAL A 139 -10.61 7.14 -13.90
N PHE A 140 -11.55 8.00 -14.27
CA PHE A 140 -11.44 9.45 -14.22
C PHE A 140 -12.28 9.97 -13.07
N VAL A 141 -11.72 10.87 -12.26
CA VAL A 141 -12.39 11.39 -11.06
C VAL A 141 -12.57 12.89 -11.17
N SER A 142 -13.73 13.36 -10.73
CA SER A 142 -14.08 14.79 -10.67
C SER A 142 -14.87 15.09 -9.41
N ASN A 143 -14.76 16.32 -8.90
CA ASN A 143 -15.64 16.80 -7.85
C ASN A 143 -17.00 17.19 -8.46
N PHE A 144 -18.07 17.06 -7.67
CA PHE A 144 -19.42 17.41 -8.09
C PHE A 144 -19.57 18.89 -8.48
N ASP A 145 -18.86 19.77 -7.78
CA ASP A 145 -18.76 21.21 -8.07
C ASP A 145 -17.83 21.55 -9.26
N ASN A 146 -17.23 20.55 -9.90
CA ASN A 146 -16.20 20.67 -10.93
C ASN A 146 -14.92 21.42 -10.49
N SER A 147 -14.69 21.54 -9.19
CA SER A 147 -13.45 22.13 -8.69
C SER A 147 -12.24 21.23 -8.95
N SER A 148 -11.07 21.83 -9.15
CA SER A 148 -9.78 21.13 -9.22
C SER A 148 -9.14 20.92 -7.84
N PHE A 149 -9.84 21.27 -6.76
CA PHE A 149 -9.35 21.17 -5.38
C PHE A 149 -9.71 19.82 -4.79
N PHE A 150 -8.72 18.92 -4.69
CA PHE A 150 -8.91 17.55 -4.21
C PHE A 150 -8.42 17.33 -2.77
N ASP A 151 -7.93 18.37 -2.08
CA ASP A 151 -7.30 18.27 -0.75
C ASP A 151 -8.21 17.58 0.29
N ARG A 152 -9.54 17.79 0.19
CA ARG A 152 -10.51 17.14 1.09
C ARG A 152 -10.51 15.60 1.00
N TRP A 153 -9.95 15.03 -0.06
CA TRP A 153 -9.93 13.60 -0.34
C TRP A 153 -8.65 12.90 0.08
N ILE A 154 -7.64 13.65 0.55
CA ILE A 154 -6.43 13.07 1.13
C ILE A 154 -6.84 12.09 2.24
N ASP A 155 -6.25 10.89 2.21
CA ASP A 155 -6.54 9.75 3.11
C ASP A 155 -7.99 9.24 3.11
N LYS A 156 -8.87 9.78 2.26
CA LYS A 156 -10.29 9.42 2.16
C LYS A 156 -10.67 8.79 0.83
N PHE A 157 -9.73 8.72 -0.11
CA PHE A 157 -9.89 8.02 -1.38
C PHE A 157 -8.83 6.93 -1.48
N THR A 158 -9.28 5.68 -1.47
CA THR A 158 -8.42 4.48 -1.43
C THR A 158 -8.73 3.59 -2.62
N VAL A 159 -7.67 3.06 -3.25
CA VAL A 159 -7.76 2.09 -4.34
C VAL A 159 -6.99 0.85 -3.95
N LYS A 160 -7.65 -0.31 -3.93
CA LYS A 160 -7.02 -1.62 -3.76
C LYS A 160 -6.93 -2.32 -5.11
N LEU A 161 -5.71 -2.65 -5.50
CA LEU A 161 -5.39 -3.41 -6.70
C LEU A 161 -5.38 -4.91 -6.38
N SER A 162 -5.55 -5.75 -7.40
CA SER A 162 -5.69 -7.20 -7.23
C SER A 162 -4.38 -7.91 -6.86
N ASP A 163 -3.25 -7.23 -7.00
CA ASP A 163 -1.91 -7.73 -6.71
C ASP A 163 -1.39 -7.34 -5.32
N GLY A 164 -2.25 -6.80 -4.46
CA GLY A 164 -1.90 -6.46 -3.08
C GLY A 164 -1.42 -5.03 -2.88
N ILE A 165 -1.34 -4.22 -3.94
CA ILE A 165 -1.01 -2.81 -3.83
C ILE A 165 -2.24 -2.00 -3.43
N THR A 166 -2.06 -1.14 -2.42
CA THR A 166 -3.04 -0.12 -2.05
C THR A 166 -2.50 1.27 -2.34
N LEU A 167 -3.36 2.09 -2.96
CA LEU A 167 -3.10 3.49 -3.29
C LEU A 167 -4.01 4.39 -2.47
N PHE A 168 -3.50 5.53 -2.00
CA PHE A 168 -4.29 6.59 -1.36
C PHE A 168 -4.16 7.90 -2.11
N ALA A 169 -5.15 8.77 -1.96
CA ALA A 169 -5.03 10.18 -2.31
C ALA A 169 -3.99 10.86 -1.41
N LEU A 170 -2.96 11.43 -2.01
CA LEU A 170 -1.87 12.13 -1.34
C LEU A 170 -1.66 13.52 -1.90
N SER A 171 -1.21 14.43 -1.05
CA SER A 171 -0.75 15.76 -1.48
C SER A 171 0.58 15.63 -2.20
N LYS A 172 0.68 16.21 -3.39
CA LYS A 172 1.96 16.43 -4.08
C LYS A 172 2.76 17.43 -3.27
N SER A 173 3.71 16.96 -2.47
CA SER A 173 4.64 17.88 -1.82
C SER A 173 5.69 18.34 -2.84
N SER A 174 6.14 19.60 -2.73
CA SER A 174 7.15 20.21 -3.61
C SER A 174 8.53 19.54 -3.54
N GLN A 175 8.76 18.64 -2.58
CA GLN A 175 10.04 17.97 -2.35
C GLN A 175 10.18 16.60 -3.05
N GLU A 176 9.13 16.12 -3.72
CA GLU A 176 9.10 14.80 -4.40
C GLU A 176 9.15 14.89 -5.93
N ALA A 177 9.30 16.11 -6.47
CA ALA A 177 9.39 16.41 -7.89
C ALA A 177 10.74 16.00 -8.53
N ASN A 178 11.23 14.79 -8.25
CA ASN A 178 12.29 14.19 -9.06
C ASN A 178 11.67 13.15 -9.98
N VAL A 179 11.41 13.60 -11.21
CA VAL A 179 11.28 12.89 -12.50
C VAL A 179 10.13 13.55 -13.26
N SER A 180 10.46 14.57 -14.07
CA SER A 180 9.76 14.98 -15.29
C SER A 180 8.26 14.66 -15.36
N GLU A 181 7.50 15.12 -14.37
CA GLU A 181 6.05 14.97 -14.34
C GLU A 181 5.39 16.12 -15.08
N PRO A 182 4.29 15.89 -15.81
CA PRO A 182 3.54 16.97 -16.43
C PRO A 182 3.09 17.96 -15.34
N VAL A 183 3.49 19.22 -15.49
CA VAL A 183 3.02 20.34 -14.67
C VAL A 183 1.51 20.34 -14.76
N THR A 184 0.87 19.99 -13.66
CA THR A 184 -0.57 19.86 -13.58
C THR A 184 -1.06 20.67 -12.41
N ASN A 185 -2.13 21.43 -12.60
CA ASN A 185 -2.63 22.40 -11.64
C ASN A 185 -3.27 21.78 -10.38
N THR A 186 -3.14 20.46 -10.19
CA THR A 186 -3.77 19.72 -9.10
C THR A 186 -2.75 19.43 -8.03
N THR A 187 -3.14 19.65 -6.77
CA THR A 187 -2.30 19.43 -5.58
C THR A 187 -2.33 18.00 -5.08
N VAL A 188 -3.26 17.16 -5.56
CA VAL A 188 -3.46 15.79 -5.07
C VAL A 188 -3.33 14.77 -6.21
N THR A 189 -2.75 13.61 -5.89
CA THR A 189 -2.59 12.46 -6.79
C THR A 189 -2.81 11.14 -6.04
N LEU A 190 -2.73 10.01 -6.74
CA LEU A 190 -2.70 8.68 -6.13
C LEU A 190 -1.26 8.22 -5.98
N GLY A 191 -0.92 7.68 -4.81
CA GLY A 191 0.32 6.95 -4.62
C GLY A 191 0.22 5.78 -3.68
N VAL A 192 1.23 4.93 -3.75
CA VAL A 192 1.32 3.67 -3.03
C VAL A 192 1.54 3.95 -1.56
N SER A 193 0.78 3.25 -0.75
CA SER A 193 0.76 3.42 0.69
C SER A 193 0.79 2.12 1.46
N SER A 194 0.38 1.02 0.82
CA SER A 194 0.70 -0.31 1.33
C SER A 194 0.94 -1.32 0.22
N VAL A 195 1.73 -2.34 0.55
CA VAL A 195 2.02 -3.49 -0.30
C VAL A 195 1.78 -4.77 0.48
N ASP A 196 0.85 -5.62 0.05
CA ASP A 196 0.77 -7.01 0.52
C ASP A 196 1.83 -7.83 -0.22
N GLN A 197 2.93 -8.14 0.48
CA GLN A 197 4.07 -8.83 -0.12
C GLN A 197 3.72 -10.26 -0.52
N THR A 198 2.82 -10.93 0.19
CA THR A 198 2.40 -12.29 -0.14
C THR A 198 1.69 -12.31 -1.49
N MET A 199 0.75 -11.37 -1.68
CA MET A 199 0.04 -11.20 -2.94
C MET A 199 0.95 -10.76 -4.07
N TRP A 200 1.93 -9.88 -3.77
CA TRP A 200 2.93 -9.46 -4.73
C TRP A 200 3.77 -10.65 -5.24
N LEU A 201 4.37 -11.41 -4.33
CA LEU A 201 5.25 -12.55 -4.68
C LEU A 201 4.49 -13.65 -5.42
N ARG A 202 3.21 -13.85 -5.09
CA ARG A 202 2.36 -14.79 -5.84
C ARG A 202 2.22 -14.40 -7.32
N ASN A 203 2.20 -13.10 -7.61
CA ASN A 203 2.08 -12.59 -8.98
C ASN A 203 3.46 -12.40 -9.65
N PHE A 204 4.53 -12.21 -8.87
CA PHE A 204 5.89 -11.94 -9.35
C PHE A 204 6.93 -12.76 -8.55
N PRO A 205 6.99 -14.08 -8.74
CA PRO A 205 7.83 -14.97 -7.92
C PRO A 205 9.34 -14.84 -8.21
N GLU A 206 9.71 -14.28 -9.36
CA GLU A 206 11.10 -14.09 -9.78
C GLU A 206 11.71 -12.76 -9.28
N GLU A 207 10.87 -11.85 -8.78
CA GLU A 207 11.32 -10.54 -8.32
C GLU A 207 11.95 -10.63 -6.93
N PRO A 208 13.00 -9.84 -6.64
CA PRO A 208 13.63 -9.85 -5.32
C PRO A 208 12.64 -9.46 -4.21
N THR A 209 12.73 -10.18 -3.09
CA THR A 209 11.82 -10.05 -1.93
C THR A 209 12.15 -8.88 -1.00
N TYR A 210 13.25 -8.18 -1.25
CA TYR A 210 13.69 -7.06 -0.41
C TYR A 210 12.67 -5.92 -0.48
N VAL A 211 12.28 -5.41 0.69
CA VAL A 211 11.32 -4.32 0.83
C VAL A 211 11.77 -3.09 0.01
N GLU A 212 13.06 -2.78 0.03
CA GLU A 212 13.64 -1.67 -0.74
C GLU A 212 13.54 -1.92 -2.26
N THR A 213 13.71 -3.15 -2.71
CA THR A 213 13.65 -3.50 -4.14
C THR A 213 12.23 -3.33 -4.68
N ILE A 214 11.22 -3.71 -3.90
CA ILE A 214 9.81 -3.44 -4.22
C ILE A 214 9.62 -1.93 -4.45
N PHE A 215 10.16 -1.09 -3.58
CA PHE A 215 10.05 0.37 -3.74
C PHE A 215 10.82 0.92 -4.93
N GLU A 216 12.01 0.43 -5.21
CA GLU A 216 12.77 0.81 -6.41
C GLU A 216 12.01 0.44 -7.70
N TRP A 217 11.33 -0.71 -7.72
CA TRP A 217 10.45 -1.08 -8.82
C TRP A 217 9.26 -0.15 -8.98
N LEU A 218 8.57 0.17 -7.88
CA LEU A 218 7.45 1.12 -7.91
C LEU A 218 7.89 2.50 -8.42
N LYS A 219 9.10 2.96 -8.04
CA LYS A 219 9.70 4.20 -8.56
C LYS A 219 10.04 4.11 -10.05
N LYS A 220 10.63 3.00 -10.52
CA LYS A 220 10.90 2.78 -11.95
C LYS A 220 9.61 2.87 -12.77
N LEU A 221 8.53 2.37 -12.20
CA LEU A 221 7.18 2.46 -12.75
C LEU A 221 6.48 3.80 -12.47
N ARG A 222 7.19 4.80 -11.96
CA ARG A 222 6.69 6.17 -11.71
C ARG A 222 5.43 6.20 -10.84
N TRP A 223 5.33 5.28 -9.89
CA TRP A 223 4.33 5.42 -8.83
C TRP A 223 4.77 6.50 -7.85
N TRP A 224 3.83 7.37 -7.49
CA TRP A 224 3.96 8.19 -6.30
C TRP A 224 3.97 7.28 -5.08
N LEU A 225 4.75 7.63 -4.05
CA LEU A 225 4.83 6.90 -2.80
C LEU A 225 4.37 7.82 -1.68
N ALA A 226 3.60 7.29 -0.73
CA ALA A 226 3.28 8.00 0.50
C ALA A 226 4.58 8.23 1.33
N PRO A 227 4.58 9.22 2.26
CA PRO A 227 5.73 9.47 3.13
C PRO A 227 6.13 8.25 3.97
N GLU A 228 5.12 7.46 4.36
CA GLU A 228 5.23 6.16 5.01
C GLU A 228 4.50 5.15 4.13
N VAL A 229 5.16 4.03 3.81
CA VAL A 229 4.55 2.91 3.08
C VAL A 229 4.63 1.65 3.91
N THR A 230 3.50 1.01 4.15
CA THR A 230 3.41 -0.21 4.95
C THR A 230 3.49 -1.46 4.07
N VAL A 231 4.47 -2.32 4.30
CA VAL A 231 4.53 -3.66 3.71
C VAL A 231 3.94 -4.67 4.67
N LEU A 232 2.91 -5.39 4.21
CA LEU A 232 2.27 -6.47 4.95
C LEU A 232 2.98 -7.77 4.60
N GLN A 233 3.47 -8.47 5.61
CA GLN A 233 4.17 -9.74 5.51
C GLN A 233 3.40 -10.81 6.33
N PRO A 234 3.53 -12.10 6.00
CA PRO A 234 3.00 -13.17 6.84
C PRO A 234 3.45 -13.08 8.31
N GLU A 235 4.69 -12.67 8.52
CA GLU A 235 5.38 -12.58 9.81
C GLU A 235 5.20 -11.23 10.54
N GLY A 236 4.54 -10.25 9.93
CA GLY A 236 4.32 -8.95 10.55
C GLY A 236 4.14 -7.81 9.56
N THR A 237 4.54 -6.61 9.97
CA THR A 237 4.47 -5.42 9.11
C THR A 237 5.76 -4.64 9.13
N VAL A 238 6.09 -4.00 8.00
CA VAL A 238 7.27 -3.14 7.87
C VAL A 238 6.81 -1.77 7.38
N ASN A 239 7.12 -0.71 8.12
CA ASN A 239 6.88 0.66 7.67
C ASN A 239 8.17 1.24 7.10
N PHE A 240 8.12 1.61 5.83
CA PHE A 240 9.23 2.23 5.13
C PHE A 240 9.06 3.74 5.05
N TYR A 241 10.04 4.45 5.60
CA TYR A 241 10.13 5.90 5.57
C TYR A 241 11.20 6.32 4.57
N ARG A 242 10.74 6.73 3.38
CA ARG A 242 11.61 7.05 2.24
C ARG A 242 12.67 8.11 2.54
N ARG A 243 12.33 9.15 3.32
CA ARG A 243 13.22 10.31 3.52
C ARG A 243 14.55 9.93 4.19
N ASN A 244 14.51 8.90 5.05
CA ASN A 244 15.63 8.54 5.91
C ASN A 244 16.11 7.10 5.65
N ASN A 245 15.59 6.42 4.61
CA ASN A 245 15.81 4.99 4.36
C ASN A 245 15.66 4.15 5.64
N THR A 246 14.57 4.42 6.36
CA THR A 246 14.29 3.78 7.66
C THR A 246 13.21 2.74 7.46
N LEU A 247 13.48 1.53 7.96
CA LEU A 247 12.56 0.42 7.98
C LEU A 247 12.20 0.13 9.43
N ILE A 248 10.93 0.26 9.75
CA ILE A 248 10.42 -0.06 11.08
C ILE A 248 9.69 -1.40 11.00
N TYR A 249 10.29 -2.44 11.58
CA TYR A 249 9.74 -3.79 11.64
C TYR A 249 8.88 -3.97 12.88
N HIS A 250 7.72 -4.58 12.67
CA HIS A 250 6.76 -4.97 13.71
C HIS A 250 6.48 -6.49 13.59
N PRO A 251 7.37 -7.35 14.12
CA PRO A 251 7.22 -8.80 14.03
C PRO A 251 6.03 -9.32 14.85
N GLN A 252 5.39 -10.41 14.38
CA GLN A 252 4.30 -11.07 15.08
C GLN A 252 4.74 -12.32 15.87
N PRO A 253 4.12 -12.61 17.03
CA PRO A 253 4.44 -13.81 17.82
C PRO A 253 4.10 -15.09 17.05
N GLY A 254 4.95 -16.11 17.18
CA GLY A 254 4.75 -17.41 16.57
C GLY A 254 5.22 -17.51 15.11
N TYR A 255 5.68 -16.41 14.50
CA TYR A 255 6.24 -16.40 13.15
C TYR A 255 7.73 -16.13 13.17
N PHE A 256 8.49 -17.00 12.51
CA PHE A 256 9.89 -16.76 12.23
C PHE A 256 10.02 -15.66 11.17
N THR A 257 10.77 -14.61 11.47
CA THR A 257 10.91 -13.43 10.60
C THR A 257 12.29 -13.45 9.98
N ARG A 258 12.38 -13.36 8.65
CA ARG A 258 13.67 -13.26 7.95
C ARG A 258 13.75 -11.94 7.21
N ILE A 259 14.80 -11.20 7.50
CA ILE A 259 15.10 -9.89 6.94
C ILE A 259 16.42 -10.02 6.20
N ASP A 260 16.39 -9.79 4.91
CA ASP A 260 17.63 -9.63 4.15
C ASP A 260 17.85 -8.12 3.98
N GLY A 261 18.93 -7.61 4.54
CA GLY A 261 19.20 -6.19 4.69
C GLY A 261 19.94 -5.59 3.51
N SER A 262 19.56 -4.37 3.13
CA SER A 262 20.19 -3.53 2.12
C SER A 262 21.22 -2.55 2.70
N VAL A 263 22.02 -1.96 1.82
CA VAL A 263 23.19 -1.13 2.11
C VAL A 263 22.77 0.26 2.63
N GLY A 264 23.29 0.65 3.81
CA GLY A 264 23.05 1.97 4.40
C GLY A 264 21.71 2.17 5.14
N ASP A 265 20.90 1.11 5.25
CA ASP A 265 19.57 1.21 5.88
C ASP A 265 19.62 1.18 7.41
N THR A 266 18.56 1.74 7.99
CA THR A 266 18.28 1.69 9.43
C THR A 266 17.11 0.75 9.70
N TYR A 267 17.38 -0.33 10.44
CA TYR A 267 16.41 -1.35 10.87
C TYR A 267 15.97 -1.04 12.29
N ILE A 268 14.77 -0.50 12.46
CA ILE A 268 14.18 -0.25 13.77
C ILE A 268 13.23 -1.39 14.08
N PHE A 269 13.43 -2.05 15.22
CA PHE A 269 12.44 -3.00 15.72
C PHE A 269 11.57 -2.27 16.74
N SER A 270 10.32 -1.99 16.37
CA SER A 270 9.38 -1.30 17.24
C SER A 270 8.20 -2.21 17.56
N GLU A 271 7.72 -2.09 18.80
CA GLU A 271 6.68 -2.94 19.39
C GLU A 271 7.09 -4.39 19.59
N SER A 272 7.15 -4.79 20.86
CA SER A 272 6.91 -6.18 21.20
C SER A 272 5.44 -6.30 21.64
N PRO A 273 4.64 -7.16 21.01
CA PRO A 273 3.39 -7.63 21.60
C PRO A 273 3.69 -8.07 23.03
N SER A 274 2.73 -8.00 23.94
CA SER A 274 2.87 -8.57 25.29
C SER A 274 2.98 -10.11 25.26
N ALA A 275 3.98 -10.64 24.55
CA ALA A 275 4.21 -12.02 24.19
C ALA A 275 5.67 -12.21 23.74
N ASN A 276 6.15 -13.46 23.83
CA ASN A 276 7.47 -13.81 23.32
C ASN A 276 7.45 -13.89 21.79
N LEU A 277 8.43 -13.26 21.15
CA LEU A 277 8.61 -13.32 19.71
C LEU A 277 9.44 -14.55 19.33
N SER A 278 9.17 -15.11 18.15
CA SER A 278 10.07 -16.09 17.54
C SER A 278 11.35 -15.41 17.06
N THR A 279 12.39 -16.19 16.77
CA THR A 279 13.66 -15.63 16.27
C THR A 279 13.45 -14.80 15.01
N VAL A 280 14.03 -13.60 15.03
CA VAL A 280 14.19 -12.74 13.86
C VAL A 280 15.61 -12.94 13.33
N GLU A 281 15.74 -13.27 12.06
CA GLU A 281 17.03 -13.34 11.37
C GLU A 281 17.23 -12.11 10.49
N LEU A 282 18.33 -11.38 10.65
CA LEU A 282 18.72 -10.24 9.83
C LEU A 282 20.05 -10.53 9.12
N THR A 283 20.04 -10.64 7.80
CA THR A 283 21.26 -10.80 6.98
C THR A 283 21.76 -9.44 6.51
N LEU A 284 22.93 -8.99 6.96
CA LEU A 284 23.51 -7.71 6.55
C LEU A 284 24.12 -7.80 5.14
N ALA A 285 23.80 -6.87 4.25
CA ALA A 285 24.50 -6.72 2.96
C ALA A 285 26.01 -6.48 3.11
N GLU A 286 26.76 -6.79 2.07
CA GLU A 286 28.19 -6.50 1.95
C GLU A 286 28.40 -5.01 1.63
N ASP A 287 28.73 -4.19 2.64
CA ASP A 287 29.30 -2.86 2.42
C ASP A 287 30.20 -2.38 3.59
N LEU A 288 31.25 -1.63 3.24
CA LEU A 288 32.30 -1.09 4.12
C LEU A 288 32.18 0.44 4.23
N ASN A 289 31.51 1.07 3.26
CA ASN A 289 31.50 2.51 3.11
C ASN A 289 30.28 3.15 3.75
N THR A 290 29.13 2.47 3.71
CA THR A 290 27.89 2.94 4.34
C THR A 290 27.55 2.06 5.54
N PRO A 291 27.67 2.60 6.76
CA PRO A 291 27.29 1.86 7.95
C PRO A 291 25.78 1.63 7.96
N LYS A 292 25.38 0.42 8.32
CA LYS A 292 23.99 0.06 8.62
C LYS A 292 23.71 0.34 10.09
N THR A 293 22.46 0.57 10.45
CA THR A 293 22.06 0.76 11.86
C THR A 293 20.98 -0.25 12.22
N VAL A 294 21.20 -1.01 13.29
CA VAL A 294 20.19 -1.88 13.92
C VAL A 294 19.76 -1.19 15.21
N ASP A 295 18.58 -0.59 15.19
CA ASP A 295 18.03 0.16 16.32
C ASP A 295 17.02 -0.68 17.11
N LEU A 296 17.41 -0.97 18.34
CA LEU A 296 16.64 -1.72 19.34
C LEU A 296 16.20 -0.82 20.50
N SER A 297 16.56 0.47 20.48
CA SER A 297 16.31 1.42 21.56
C SER A 297 14.82 1.65 21.78
N SER A 298 14.01 1.55 20.71
CA SER A 298 12.55 1.65 20.75
C SER A 298 11.88 0.52 21.55
N LEU A 299 12.55 -0.62 21.74
CA LEU A 299 12.05 -1.71 22.57
C LEU A 299 12.18 -1.41 24.07
N VAL A 300 13.10 -0.52 24.45
CA VAL A 300 13.45 -0.23 25.85
C VAL A 300 13.85 -1.52 26.60
N PRO A 301 14.89 -2.23 26.13
CA PRO A 301 15.29 -3.50 26.72
C PRO A 301 15.88 -3.31 28.13
N THR A 302 15.56 -4.23 29.03
CA THR A 302 16.18 -4.29 30.37
C THR A 302 17.46 -5.11 30.39
N LEU A 303 17.58 -6.03 29.44
CA LEU A 303 18.72 -6.92 29.29
C LEU A 303 18.94 -7.22 27.82
N VAL A 304 20.18 -7.05 27.36
CA VAL A 304 20.65 -7.48 26.05
C VAL A 304 21.81 -8.43 26.26
N ARG A 305 21.71 -9.65 25.72
CA ARG A 305 22.80 -10.62 25.69
C ARG A 305 23.25 -10.91 24.29
N GLY A 306 24.55 -10.80 24.04
CA GLY A 306 25.13 -11.12 22.73
C GLY A 306 26.06 -12.31 22.81
N ARG A 307 25.93 -13.25 21.86
CA ARG A 307 26.86 -14.35 21.67
C ARG A 307 27.29 -14.41 20.21
N MET A 308 28.60 -14.41 20.01
CA MET A 308 29.15 -14.66 18.70
C MET A 308 28.98 -16.14 18.32
N THR A 309 28.32 -16.41 17.21
CA THR A 309 28.21 -17.73 16.61
C THR A 309 29.02 -17.77 15.32
N ASN A 310 30.34 -17.62 15.49
CA ASN A 310 31.27 -18.05 14.46
C ASN A 310 31.22 -19.59 14.40
N HIS A 311 31.34 -20.17 13.20
CA HIS A 311 31.41 -21.63 12.95
C HIS A 311 30.11 -22.39 12.63
N THR A 312 29.21 -21.83 11.82
CA THR A 312 28.26 -22.68 11.09
C THR A 312 28.50 -22.62 9.59
N VAL A 313 28.06 -23.66 8.87
CA VAL A 313 28.16 -23.81 7.40
C VAL A 313 27.48 -22.65 6.65
N ASN A 314 26.67 -21.83 7.35
CA ASN A 314 25.80 -20.80 6.79
C ASN A 314 26.28 -19.35 6.99
N GLY A 315 27.43 -19.11 7.65
CA GLY A 315 28.02 -17.77 7.76
C GLY A 315 28.55 -17.41 9.16
N SER A 316 28.97 -16.15 9.31
CA SER A 316 29.33 -15.56 10.61
C SER A 316 28.13 -14.78 11.14
N SER A 317 27.84 -14.94 12.43
CA SER A 317 26.65 -14.34 13.05
C SER A 317 26.87 -13.91 14.49
N ILE A 318 26.01 -13.00 14.95
CA ILE A 318 25.83 -12.66 16.36
C ILE A 318 24.38 -12.91 16.75
N ASP A 319 24.19 -13.71 17.79
CA ASP A 319 22.88 -13.96 18.39
C ASP A 319 22.68 -12.99 19.55
N LEU A 320 21.63 -12.17 19.45
CA LEU A 320 21.22 -11.19 20.44
C LEU A 320 19.92 -11.64 21.10
N GLU A 321 19.95 -11.87 22.42
CA GLU A 321 18.77 -12.09 23.24
C GLU A 321 18.38 -10.77 23.91
N ILE A 322 17.25 -10.20 23.49
CA ILE A 322 16.77 -8.88 23.92
C ILE A 322 15.53 -9.10 24.78
N SER A 323 15.60 -8.74 26.06
CA SER A 323 14.55 -9.06 27.03
C SER A 323 14.12 -7.88 27.91
N SER A 324 12.85 -7.91 28.26
CA SER A 324 12.14 -6.98 29.12
C SER A 324 11.09 -7.74 29.94
N PRO A 325 10.55 -7.22 31.05
CA PRO A 325 9.50 -7.92 31.80
C PRO A 325 8.27 -8.32 30.99
N ARG A 326 8.05 -7.71 29.82
CA ARG A 326 6.87 -7.94 28.97
C ARG A 326 7.15 -8.80 27.74
N TYR A 327 8.41 -9.02 27.38
CA TYR A 327 8.76 -9.70 26.13
C TYR A 327 10.18 -10.28 26.12
N ASN A 328 10.37 -11.25 25.22
CA ASN A 328 11.68 -11.72 24.78
C ASN A 328 11.73 -11.69 23.25
N LEU A 329 12.80 -11.14 22.68
CA LEU A 329 13.09 -11.07 21.26
C LEU A 329 14.48 -11.67 21.00
N PRO A 330 14.54 -12.89 20.43
CA PRO A 330 15.77 -13.42 19.87
C PRO A 330 16.01 -12.80 18.49
N LEU A 331 17.15 -12.13 18.30
CA LEU A 331 17.58 -11.54 17.04
C LEU A 331 18.93 -12.14 16.64
N GLN A 332 18.98 -12.82 15.50
CA GLN A 332 20.20 -13.34 14.92
C GLN A 332 20.62 -12.44 13.77
N VAL A 333 21.80 -11.83 13.84
CA VAL A 333 22.34 -10.96 12.79
C VAL A 333 23.48 -11.69 12.08
N ASN A 334 23.32 -11.93 10.78
CA ASN A 334 24.20 -12.71 9.93
C ASN A 334 24.94 -11.81 8.93
N TRP A 335 26.13 -12.20 8.50
CA TRP A 335 26.85 -11.58 7.38
C TRP A 335 27.73 -12.59 6.63
N ASN A 336 28.21 -12.21 5.45
CA ASN A 336 29.12 -13.03 4.67
C ASN A 336 30.42 -13.29 5.47
N PRO A 337 30.84 -14.55 5.69
CA PRO A 337 32.02 -14.87 6.49
C PRO A 337 33.33 -14.29 5.94
N HIS A 338 33.40 -14.00 4.64
CA HIS A 338 34.54 -13.35 4.01
C HIS A 338 34.53 -11.82 4.19
N TYR A 339 33.47 -11.27 4.77
CA TYR A 339 33.23 -9.84 4.82
C TYR A 339 32.50 -9.39 6.08
N LEU A 340 33.25 -8.87 7.06
CA LEU A 340 32.66 -8.29 8.28
C LEU A 340 32.27 -6.82 8.05
N PRO A 341 30.97 -6.44 8.10
CA PRO A 341 30.53 -5.06 7.95
C PRO A 341 30.78 -4.27 9.25
N ARG A 342 32.06 -4.00 9.54
CA ARG A 342 32.56 -3.46 10.82
C ARG A 342 31.86 -2.19 11.29
N GLY A 343 31.46 -1.33 10.36
CA GLY A 343 30.81 -0.06 10.67
C GLY A 343 29.34 -0.16 11.09
N THR A 344 28.72 -1.34 10.99
CA THR A 344 27.33 -1.54 11.39
C THR A 344 27.14 -1.20 12.86
N ARG A 345 26.19 -0.33 13.19
CA ARG A 345 25.92 0.14 14.56
C ARG A 345 24.72 -0.58 15.15
N PHE A 346 24.78 -0.85 16.45
CA PHE A 346 23.66 -1.37 17.22
C PHE A 346 23.22 -0.34 18.25
N ASP A 347 22.10 0.33 18.00
CA ASP A 347 21.55 1.32 18.93
C ASP A 347 20.69 0.60 19.97
N LEU A 348 21.26 0.33 21.15
CA LEU A 348 20.63 -0.50 22.17
C LEU A 348 19.81 0.33 23.18
N ILE A 349 20.35 1.48 23.56
CA ILE A 349 19.74 2.49 24.44
C ILE A 349 20.24 3.89 24.02
N PRO A 350 19.57 4.98 24.43
CA PRO A 350 20.06 6.32 24.18
C PRO A 350 21.52 6.47 24.64
N ASN A 351 22.40 6.90 23.72
CA ASN A 351 23.84 7.10 23.90
C ASN A 351 24.72 5.84 24.03
N HIS A 352 24.21 4.64 23.72
CA HIS A 352 25.05 3.44 23.61
C HIS A 352 24.84 2.72 22.27
N SER A 353 25.82 2.90 21.38
CA SER A 353 25.77 2.49 19.98
C SER A 353 27.04 1.76 19.53
N PRO A 354 27.37 0.57 20.09
CA PRO A 354 28.55 -0.18 19.69
C PRO A 354 28.47 -0.59 18.22
N THR A 355 29.63 -0.66 17.58
CA THR A 355 29.77 -1.17 16.21
C THR A 355 29.98 -2.68 16.19
N LEU A 356 29.58 -3.36 15.12
CA LEU A 356 29.83 -4.78 14.92
C LEU A 356 31.34 -5.09 14.99
N GLY A 357 32.20 -4.18 14.51
CA GLY A 357 33.64 -4.32 14.66
C GLY A 357 34.08 -4.38 16.12
N GLU A 358 33.60 -3.46 16.96
CA GLU A 358 33.90 -3.46 18.39
C GLU A 358 33.39 -4.74 19.07
N LEU A 359 32.17 -5.16 18.75
CA LEU A 359 31.57 -6.40 19.28
C LEU A 359 32.33 -7.67 18.83
N TYR A 360 32.91 -7.66 17.63
CA TYR A 360 33.65 -8.80 17.07
C TYR A 360 35.04 -8.96 17.70
N TYR A 361 35.74 -7.86 17.97
CA TYR A 361 37.12 -7.88 18.48
C TYR A 361 37.21 -8.03 19.99
N ILE A 362 36.14 -7.71 20.71
CA ILE A 362 35.98 -8.13 22.09
C ILE A 362 35.53 -9.60 21.99
N GLU A 363 36.40 -10.59 22.19
CA GLU A 363 36.06 -12.03 22.23
C GLU A 363 35.09 -12.35 23.39
N CYS A 364 33.89 -11.78 23.36
CA CYS A 364 33.03 -11.69 24.51
C CYS A 364 32.16 -12.95 24.60
N GLU A 365 32.54 -13.84 25.51
CA GLU A 365 31.57 -14.61 26.25
C GLU A 365 30.59 -13.61 26.90
N CYS A 366 29.40 -13.48 26.31
CA CYS A 366 28.27 -12.67 26.75
C CYS A 366 28.53 -11.15 26.79
N LEU A 367 28.02 -10.41 25.80
CA LEU A 367 27.58 -9.03 26.11
C LEU A 367 26.56 -9.17 27.24
N TYR A 368 26.83 -8.60 28.42
CA TYR A 368 25.87 -8.61 29.52
C TYR A 368 25.65 -7.18 29.96
N MET A 369 24.50 -6.63 29.57
CA MET A 369 24.07 -5.33 30.05
C MET A 369 22.74 -5.51 30.76
N ALA A 370 22.79 -5.69 32.08
CA ALA A 370 21.61 -5.67 32.94
C ALA A 370 21.44 -4.25 33.50
N TYR A 371 20.28 -3.66 33.23
CA TYR A 371 19.99 -2.31 33.71
C TYR A 371 19.00 -2.36 34.87
N PRO A 372 19.36 -1.81 36.05
CA PRO A 372 18.40 -1.64 37.13
C PRO A 372 17.42 -0.52 36.74
N PHE A 373 16.12 -0.79 36.84
CA PHE A 373 15.08 0.25 36.83
C PHE A 373 15.43 1.30 37.90
N GLN A 374 15.57 2.57 37.51
CA GLN A 374 15.52 3.70 38.43
C GLN A 374 14.10 4.23 38.56
#